data_AF-A0A951T448-F1
#
_entry.id   AF-A0A951T448-F1
#
_cell.length_a   1.000
_cell.length_b   1.000
_cell.length_c   1.000
_cell.angle_alpha   90.00
_cell.angle_beta   90.00
_cell.angle_gamma   90.00
#
_symmetry.space_group_name_H-M   'P 1'
#
loop_
_entity.id
_entity.type
_entity.pdbx_description
1 polymer ?
#
loop_
_entity_poly.entity_id
_entity_poly.type
_entity_poly.pdbx_seq_one_letter_code
_entity_poly.pdbx_strand_id
1 'polypeptide(L)'
;MNGSLLPWIASALVLAGGAFCLLGAIGVLRLPDCYCRMHAASKAGALGAALILAGVAAASSGEAAMEALFAMLVVLVTAPLAAHAISRAAYRGGNGPVIGKLGDALAERGSESAKSAVKGGSD
;
A
#
# COMPACT_ATOMS: atom_id res chain seq x y z
N MET A 1 35.65 -1.67 22.67
CA MET A 1 34.42 -1.04 22.14
C MET A 1 34.45 -1.23 20.63
N ASN A 2 33.88 -2.31 20.11
CA ASN A 2 33.95 -2.58 18.67
C ASN A 2 33.18 -1.48 17.95
N GLY A 3 33.88 -0.68 17.14
CA GLY A 3 33.32 0.39 16.32
C GLY A 3 32.48 -0.13 15.15
N SER A 4 31.60 -1.10 15.39
CA SER A 4 30.71 -1.62 14.37
C SER A 4 29.60 -0.59 14.10
N LEU A 5 29.57 -0.09 12.87
CA LEU A 5 28.54 0.84 12.38
C LEU A 5 27.18 0.15 12.16
N LEU A 6 27.17 -1.18 12.09
CA LEU A 6 26.00 -2.00 11.82
C LEU A 6 24.81 -1.79 12.79
N PRO A 7 24.98 -1.80 14.14
CA PRO A 7 23.88 -1.55 15.07
C PRO A 7 23.27 -0.15 14.93
N TRP A 8 24.08 0.86 14.60
CA TRP A 8 23.61 2.22 14.38
C TRP A 8 22.76 2.31 13.10
N ILE A 9 23.20 1.66 12.03
CA ILE A 9 22.45 1.57 10.77
C ILE A 9 21.14 0.82 10.99
N ALA A 10 21.16 -0.34 11.66
CA ALA A 10 19.96 -1.11 11.96
C ALA A 10 18.95 -0.29 12.78
N SER A 11 19.42 0.43 13.80
CA SER A 11 18.57 1.30 14.63
C SER A 11 17.97 2.44 13.80
N ALA A 12 18.75 3.07 12.94
CA ALA A 12 18.27 4.13 12.05
C ALA A 12 17.20 3.61 11.07
N LEU A 13 17.37 2.40 10.52
CA LEU A 13 16.39 1.75 9.65
C LEU A 13 15.06 1.50 10.37
N VAL A 14 15.10 0.94 11.59
CA VAL A 14 13.90 0.67 12.38
C VAL A 14 13.18 1.97 12.75
N LEU A 15 13.91 3.01 13.16
CA LEU A 15 13.32 4.32 13.49
C LEU A 15 12.70 4.99 12.25
N ALA A 16 13.38 4.94 11.10
CA ALA A 16 12.84 5.45 9.85
C ALA A 16 11.56 4.70 9.46
N GLY A 17 11.56 3.38 9.55
CA GLY A 17 10.38 2.57 9.27
C GLY A 17 9.21 2.88 10.23
N GLY A 18 9.50 3.08 11.52
CA GLY A 18 8.51 3.54 12.51
C GLY A 18 7.93 4.92 12.17
N ALA A 19 8.75 5.85 11.71
CA ALA A 19 8.29 7.16 11.24
C ALA A 19 7.36 7.02 10.01
N PHE A 20 7.67 6.13 9.07
CA PHE A 20 6.78 5.82 7.94
C PHE A 20 5.44 5.23 8.41
N CYS A 21 5.44 4.31 9.37
CA CYS A 21 4.21 3.78 9.96
C CYS A 21 3.36 4.88 10.60
N LEU A 22 3.99 5.80 11.35
CA LEU A 22 3.30 6.94 11.95
C LEU A 22 2.70 7.88 10.90
N LEU A 23 3.47 8.23 9.88
CA LEU A 23 2.99 9.05 8.76
C LEU A 23 1.84 8.37 8.01
N GLY A 24 1.90 7.04 7.85
CA GLY A 24 0.82 6.23 7.30
C GLY A 24 -0.47 6.33 8.12
N ALA A 25 -0.37 6.13 9.43
CA ALA A 25 -1.50 6.23 10.34
C ALA A 25 -2.14 7.63 10.29
N ILE A 26 -1.32 8.69 10.31
CA ILE A 26 -1.79 10.08 10.16
C ILE A 26 -2.47 10.28 8.80
N GLY A 27 -1.88 9.77 7.72
CA GLY A 27 -2.44 9.85 6.37
C GLY A 27 -3.80 9.16 6.26
N VAL A 28 -3.97 7.99 6.88
CA VAL A 28 -5.24 7.27 6.92
C VAL A 28 -6.32 8.03 7.70
N LEU A 29 -5.95 8.79 8.75
CA LEU A 29 -6.91 9.56 9.54
C LEU A 29 -7.28 10.90 8.89
N ARG A 30 -6.37 11.52 8.12
CA ARG A 30 -6.53 12.89 7.63
C ARG A 30 -7.01 13.00 6.18
N LEU A 31 -6.82 11.96 5.36
CA LEU A 31 -7.20 12.01 3.95
C LEU A 31 -8.70 11.78 3.75
N PRO A 32 -9.35 12.56 2.86
CA PRO A 32 -10.81 12.58 2.71
C PRO A 32 -11.39 11.38 1.94
N ASP A 33 -10.56 10.71 1.13
CA ASP A 33 -11.00 9.66 0.20
C ASP A 33 -10.39 8.30 0.54
N CYS A 34 -11.14 7.22 0.34
CA CYS A 34 -10.70 5.84 0.47
C CYS A 34 -9.41 5.58 -0.33
N TYR A 35 -9.35 6.02 -1.59
CA TYR A 35 -8.18 5.79 -2.45
C TYR A 35 -6.94 6.56 -1.96
N CYS A 36 -7.12 7.80 -1.51
CA CYS A 36 -6.04 8.57 -0.93
C CYS A 36 -5.54 7.95 0.39
N ARG A 37 -6.45 7.49 1.26
CA ARG A 37 -6.12 6.79 2.51
C ARG A 37 -5.37 5.49 2.22
N MET A 38 -5.81 4.72 1.22
CA MET A 38 -5.13 3.51 0.78
C MET A 38 -3.75 3.78 0.22
N HIS A 39 -3.56 4.85 -0.57
CA HIS A 39 -2.23 5.23 -1.07
C HIS A 39 -1.26 5.55 0.06
N ALA A 40 -1.72 6.31 1.07
CA ALA A 40 -0.93 6.60 2.26
C ALA A 40 -0.59 5.31 3.04
N ALA A 41 -1.58 4.45 3.27
CA ALA A 41 -1.41 3.17 3.95
C ALA A 41 -0.46 2.23 3.20
N SER A 42 -0.56 2.13 1.87
CA SER A 42 0.29 1.26 1.06
C SER A 42 1.74 1.72 1.04
N LYS A 43 2.00 3.04 0.92
CA LYS A 43 3.37 3.58 1.00
C LYS A 43 3.99 3.33 2.37
N ALA A 44 3.25 3.63 3.43
CA ALA A 44 3.70 3.41 4.79
C ALA A 44 3.89 1.93 5.12
N GLY A 45 2.99 1.06 4.66
CA GLY A 45 3.08 -0.38 4.86
C GLY A 45 4.26 -0.98 4.11
N ALA A 46 4.43 -0.66 2.83
CA ALA A 46 5.52 -1.21 2.03
C ALA A 46 6.89 -0.70 2.49
N LEU A 47 7.08 0.62 2.60
CA LEU A 47 8.37 1.20 3.01
C LEU A 47 8.64 1.01 4.50
N GLY A 48 7.64 1.19 5.36
CA GLY A 48 7.78 1.02 6.81
C GLY A 48 8.13 -0.40 7.19
N ALA A 49 7.38 -1.39 6.68
CA ALA A 49 7.69 -2.80 6.95
C ALA A 49 9.03 -3.22 6.35
N ALA A 50 9.35 -2.79 5.11
CA ALA A 50 10.64 -3.12 4.50
C ALA A 50 11.82 -2.54 5.29
N LEU A 51 11.73 -1.30 5.77
CA LEU A 51 12.80 -0.68 6.57
C LEU A 51 12.97 -1.36 7.94
N ILE A 52 11.86 -1.65 8.63
CA ILE A 52 11.90 -2.35 9.92
C ILE A 52 12.51 -3.75 9.75
N LEU A 53 11.99 -4.53 8.80
CA LEU A 53 12.46 -5.90 8.59
C LEU A 53 13.89 -5.95 8.05
N ALA A 54 14.32 -4.97 7.25
CA ALA A 54 15.71 -4.83 6.83
C ALA A 54 16.62 -4.51 8.03
N GLY A 55 16.19 -3.64 8.93
CA GLY A 55 16.92 -3.35 10.18
C GLY A 55 17.03 -4.57 11.09
N VAL A 56 15.95 -5.34 11.22
CA VAL A 56 15.93 -6.61 11.98
C VAL A 56 16.84 -7.65 11.34
N ALA A 57 16.79 -7.81 10.01
CA ALA A 57 17.67 -8.73 9.28
C ALA A 57 19.15 -8.34 9.43
N ALA A 58 19.47 -7.05 9.43
CA ALA A 58 20.84 -6.54 9.64
C ALA A 58 21.35 -6.68 11.08
N ALA A 59 20.45 -6.67 12.07
CA ALA A 59 20.77 -6.88 13.48
C ALA A 59 20.79 -8.36 13.89
N SER A 60 20.26 -9.25 13.04
CA SER A 60 20.14 -10.69 13.30
C SER A 60 21.12 -11.50 12.46
N SER A 61 21.28 -12.79 12.79
CA SER A 61 22.15 -13.71 12.04
C SER A 61 21.52 -15.09 11.94
N GLY A 62 21.87 -15.85 10.90
CA GLY A 62 21.37 -17.22 10.70
C GLY A 62 19.89 -17.25 10.31
N GLU A 63 19.13 -18.16 10.92
CA GLU A 63 17.72 -18.43 10.59
C GLU A 63 16.82 -17.20 10.77
N ALA A 64 17.03 -16.43 11.84
CA ALA A 64 16.23 -15.24 12.14
C ALA A 64 16.33 -14.15 11.04
N ALA A 65 17.50 -14.00 10.41
CA ALA A 65 17.68 -13.05 9.31
C ALA A 65 16.93 -13.51 8.05
N MET A 66 16.92 -14.83 7.78
CA MET A 66 16.18 -15.41 6.67
C MET A 66 14.67 -15.29 6.86
N GLU A 67 14.17 -15.52 8.07
CA GLU A 67 12.76 -15.31 8.42
C GLU A 67 12.33 -13.85 8.22
N ALA A 68 13.16 -12.88 8.63
CA ALA A 68 12.88 -11.47 8.44
C ALA A 68 12.80 -11.08 6.95
N LEU A 69 13.70 -11.61 6.12
CA LEU A 69 13.68 -11.40 4.67
C LEU A 69 12.46 -12.06 4.02
N PHE A 70 12.09 -13.27 4.46
CA PHE A 70 10.90 -13.95 3.96
C PHE A 70 9.62 -13.20 4.35
N ALA A 71 9.52 -12.74 5.60
CA ALA A 71 8.42 -11.90 6.05
C ALA A 71 8.32 -10.60 5.23
N MET A 72 9.46 -9.98 4.90
CA MET A 72 9.50 -8.78 4.07
C MET A 72 8.91 -9.05 2.68
N LEU A 73 9.30 -10.15 2.04
CA LEU A 73 8.78 -10.54 0.73
C LEU A 73 7.27 -10.79 0.79
N VAL A 74 6.79 -11.53 1.80
CA VAL A 74 5.37 -11.82 1.97
C VAL A 74 4.55 -10.54 2.14
N VAL A 75 5.02 -9.62 2.99
CA VAL A 75 4.34 -8.33 3.22
C VAL A 75 4.30 -7.49 1.94
N LEU A 76 5.41 -7.41 1.21
CA LEU A 76 5.48 -6.63 -0.03
C LEU A 76 4.59 -7.17 -1.16
N VAL A 77 4.38 -8.49 -1.22
CA VAL A 77 3.46 -9.10 -2.20
C VAL A 77 2.01 -8.98 -1.75
N THR A 78 1.76 -9.12 -0.44
CA THR A 78 0.39 -9.09 0.10
C THR A 78 -0.20 -7.68 0.11
N ALA A 79 0.62 -6.65 0.36
CA ALA A 79 0.19 -5.25 0.39
C ALA A 79 -0.52 -4.78 -0.92
N PRO A 80 0.03 -4.98 -2.13
CA PRO A 80 -0.64 -4.60 -3.37
C PRO A 80 -1.88 -5.44 -3.67
N LEU A 81 -1.89 -6.73 -3.29
CA LEU A 81 -3.06 -7.59 -3.46
C LEU A 81 -4.22 -7.12 -2.59
N ALA A 82 -3.95 -6.79 -1.32
CA ALA A 82 -4.92 -6.20 -0.41
C ALA A 82 -5.43 -4.85 -0.94
N ALA A 83 -4.52 -3.97 -1.38
CA ALA A 83 -4.90 -2.68 -1.94
C ALA A 83 -5.77 -2.83 -3.20
N HIS A 84 -5.46 -3.77 -4.09
CA HIS A 84 -6.28 -4.01 -5.27
C HIS A 84 -7.69 -4.49 -4.91
N ALA A 85 -7.79 -5.47 -4.00
CA ALA A 85 -9.07 -6.01 -3.55
C ALA A 85 -9.95 -4.93 -2.89
N ILE A 86 -9.36 -4.12 -1.99
CA ILE A 86 -10.07 -3.04 -1.30
C ILE A 86 -10.51 -1.96 -2.30
N SER A 87 -9.67 -1.58 -3.26
CA SER A 87 -10.00 -0.54 -4.26
C SER A 87 -11.19 -0.95 -5.12
N ARG A 88 -11.21 -2.24 -5.53
CA ARG A 88 -12.30 -2.81 -6.32
C ARG A 88 -13.60 -2.89 -5.52
N ALA A 89 -13.51 -3.26 -4.23
CA ALA A 89 -14.66 -3.31 -3.35
C ALA A 89 -15.22 -1.90 -3.08
N ALA A 90 -14.35 -0.90 -2.84
CA ALA A 90 -14.73 0.49 -2.62
C ALA A 90 -15.48 1.07 -3.81
N TYR A 91 -14.96 0.86 -5.03
CA TYR A 91 -15.62 1.33 -6.26
C TYR A 91 -17.01 0.71 -6.43
N ARG A 92 -17.14 -0.61 -6.22
CA ARG A 92 -18.42 -1.32 -6.31
C ARG A 92 -19.41 -0.95 -5.19
N GLY A 93 -18.89 -0.53 -4.04
CA GLY A 93 -19.67 -0.09 -2.88
C GLY A 93 -20.13 1.38 -2.97
N GLY A 94 -19.90 2.06 -4.10
CA GLY A 94 -20.30 3.46 -4.29
C GLY A 94 -19.34 4.50 -3.69
N ASN A 95 -18.23 4.06 -3.09
CA ASN A 95 -17.18 4.94 -2.57
C ASN A 95 -16.16 5.19 -3.67
N GLY A 96 -16.59 5.89 -4.72
CA GLY A 96 -15.74 6.26 -5.86
C GLY A 96 -14.65 7.27 -5.48
N PRO A 97 -13.57 7.36 -6.28
CA PRO A 97 -12.48 8.27 -6.00
C PRO A 97 -12.92 9.73 -6.11
N VAL A 98 -12.23 10.61 -5.39
CA VAL A 98 -12.43 12.06 -5.58
C VAL A 98 -11.96 12.43 -6.99
N ILE A 99 -12.93 12.81 -7.83
CA ILE A 99 -12.70 13.07 -9.25
C ILE A 99 -12.13 14.48 -9.45
N GLY A 100 -10.96 14.54 -10.09
CA GLY A 100 -10.36 15.80 -10.55
C GLY A 100 -10.97 16.28 -11.87
N LYS A 101 -10.37 17.30 -12.48
CA LYS A 101 -10.84 17.87 -13.76
C LYS A 101 -10.90 16.87 -14.92
N LEU A 102 -10.23 15.73 -14.81
CA LEU A 102 -10.14 14.71 -15.85
C LEU A 102 -11.36 13.77 -15.92
N GLY A 103 -12.28 13.83 -14.95
CA GLY A 103 -13.44 12.94 -14.93
C GLY A 103 -13.13 11.49 -14.51
N ASP A 104 -14.14 10.63 -14.55
CA ASP A 104 -14.02 9.18 -14.28
C ASP A 104 -14.25 8.37 -15.56
N ALA A 105 -13.15 7.97 -16.20
CA ALA A 105 -13.20 7.16 -17.42
C ALA A 105 -13.82 5.76 -17.20
N LEU A 106 -13.78 5.21 -15.97
CA LEU A 106 -14.40 3.92 -15.67
C LEU A 106 -15.93 4.04 -15.63
N ALA A 107 -16.44 5.14 -15.08
CA ALA A 107 -17.86 5.46 -15.10
C ALA A 107 -18.36 5.68 -16.54
N GLU A 108 -17.60 6.43 -17.36
CA GLU A 108 -17.94 6.68 -18.77
C GLU A 108 -18.05 5.37 -19.56
N ARG A 109 -17.02 4.51 -19.49
CA ARG A 109 -17.01 3.20 -20.17
C ARG A 109 -18.17 2.29 -19.74
N GLY A 110 -18.54 2.31 -18.47
CA GLY A 110 -19.71 1.57 -17.97
C GLY A 110 -21.01 2.04 -18.63
N SER A 111 -21.18 3.35 -18.79
CA SER A 111 -22.37 3.93 -19.42
C SER A 111 -22.45 3.64 -20.92
N GLU A 112 -21.31 3.64 -21.63
CA GLU A 112 -21.23 3.28 -23.06
C GLU A 112 -21.56 1.80 -23.27
N SER A 113 -21.01 0.92 -22.44
CA SER A 113 -21.29 -0.52 -22.51
C SER A 113 -22.77 -0.81 -22.27
N ALA A 114 -23.42 -0.10 -21.34
CA ALA A 114 -24.86 -0.23 -21.09
C ALA A 114 -25.70 0.23 -22.29
N LYS A 115 -25.36 1.37 -22.89
CA LYS A 115 -26.04 1.88 -24.10
C LYS A 115 -25.87 0.95 -25.31
N SER A 116 -24.68 0.37 -25.49
CA SER A 116 -24.41 -0.58 -26.57
C SER A 116 -25.21 -1.88 -26.42
N ALA A 117 -25.38 -2.37 -25.19
CA ALA A 117 -26.18 -3.56 -24.91
C ALA A 117 -27.68 -3.33 -25.18
N VAL A 118 -28.20 -2.13 -24.88
CA VAL A 118 -29.60 -1.77 -25.20
C VAL A 118 -29.84 -1.69 -26.71
N LYS A 119 -28.87 -1.13 -27.46
CA LYS A 119 -29.02 -0.94 -28.91
C LYS A 119 -28.96 -2.26 -29.70
N GLY A 120 -28.13 -3.21 -29.28
CA GLY A 120 -28.00 -4.51 -29.97
C GLY A 120 -29.09 -5.54 -29.68
N GLY A 121 -30.00 -5.27 -28.74
CA GLY A 121 -31.15 -6.14 -28.43
C GLY A 121 -32.46 -5.75 -29.14
N SER A 122 -32.43 -4.72 -29.99
CA SER A 122 -33.58 -4.22 -30.74
C SER A 122 -33.63 -4.70 -32.19
N ASP A 123 -32.65 -5.51 -32.61
CA ASP A 123 -32.46 -6.03 -33.97
C ASP A 123 -32.72 -7.54 -34.03
#